data_AF-A0A2T5HRG8-F1
#
_entry.id   AF-A0A2T5HRG8-F1
#
_cell.length_a   1.000
_cell.length_b   1.000
_cell.length_c   1.000
_cell.angle_alpha   90.00
_cell.angle_beta   90.00
_cell.angle_gamma   90.00
#
_symmetry.space_group_name_H-M   'P 1'
#
loop_
_entity.id
_entity.type
_entity.pdbx_description
1 polymer ?
#
loop_
_entity_poly.entity_id
_entity_poly.type
_entity_poly.pdbx_seq_one_letter_code
_entity_poly.pdbx_strand_id
1 'polypeptide(L)' 'MQRIVILGNAGSGKSTLARTLGSRLGLSVVHLDKLFWQPGWVEPDAEQFRDRVRAAVAGD' A
#
# COMPACT_ATOMS: atom_id res chain seq x y z
N MET A 1 -6.73 -14.33 7.28
CA MET A 1 -6.96 -13.10 6.49
C MET A 1 -6.21 -13.22 5.16
N GLN A 2 -6.91 -13.08 4.04
CA GLN A 2 -6.29 -13.08 2.70
C GLN A 2 -5.94 -11.65 2.31
N ARG A 3 -4.73 -11.42 1.78
CA ARG A 3 -4.27 -10.10 1.31
C ARG A 3 -3.74 -10.24 -0.10
N ILE A 4 -3.96 -9.21 -0.92
CA ILE A 4 -3.44 -9.14 -2.29
C ILE A 4 -2.31 -8.11 -2.31
N VAL A 5 -1.11 -8.55 -2.69
CA VAL A 5 0.04 -7.67 -2.90
C VAL A 5 0.24 -7.50 -4.39
N ILE A 6 0.30 -6.24 -4.86
CA ILE A 6 0.47 -5.90 -6.27
C ILE A 6 1.86 -5.29 -6.46
N LEU A 7 2.72 -6.02 -7.19
CA LEU A 7 4.10 -5.62 -7.50
C LEU A 7 4.26 -5.37 -9.00
N GLY A 8 5.26 -4.56 -9.36
CA GLY A 8 5.55 -4.21 -10.76
C GLY A 8 6.26 -2.87 -10.91
N ASN A 9 6.84 -2.65 -12.09
CA ASN A 9 7.64 -1.47 -12.41
C ASN A 9 6.82 -0.17 -12.41
N ALA A 10 7.50 0.97 -12.38
CA ALA A 10 6.86 2.26 -12.61
C ALA A 10 6.11 2.26 -13.95
N GLY A 11 4.90 2.83 -13.98
CA GLY A 11 4.06 2.84 -15.19
C GLY A 11 3.33 1.53 -15.53
N SER A 12 3.54 0.43 -14.81
CA SER A 12 2.92 -0.87 -15.15
C SER A 12 1.41 -1.01 -14.82
N GLY A 13 0.75 0.07 -14.39
CA GLY A 13 -0.69 0.06 -14.10
C GLY A 13 -1.11 -0.47 -12.72
N LYS A 14 -0.18 -0.69 -11.78
CA LYS A 14 -0.48 -1.21 -10.42
C LYS A 14 -1.62 -0.47 -9.71
N SER A 15 -1.58 0.87 -9.69
CA SER A 15 -2.59 1.66 -8.99
C SER A 15 -3.95 1.56 -9.66
N THR A 16 -3.99 1.37 -10.98
CA THR A 16 -5.24 1.09 -11.71
C THR A 16 -5.79 -0.28 -11.35
N LEU A 17 -4.94 -1.31 -11.37
CA LEU A 17 -5.34 -2.67 -10.97
C LEU A 17 -5.83 -2.71 -9.51
N ALA A 18 -5.11 -2.05 -8.60
CA ALA A 18 -5.46 -1.97 -7.18
C ALA A 18 -6.85 -1.37 -6.95
N ARG A 19 -7.15 -0.23 -7.60
CA ARG A 19 -8.48 0.41 -7.52
C ARG A 19 -9.58 -0.47 -8.10
N THR A 20 -9.33 -1.10 -9.25
CA THR A 20 -10.31 -2.01 -9.89
C THR A 20 -10.60 -3.22 -9.01
N LEU A 21 -9.57 -3.87 -8.45
CA LEU A 21 -9.76 -5.00 -7.54
C LEU A 21 -10.44 -4.58 -6.25
N GLY A 22 -10.02 -3.46 -5.64
CA GLY A 22 -10.64 -2.93 -4.43
C GLY A 22 -12.13 -2.68 -4.61
N SER A 23 -12.51 -2.00 -5.70
CA SER A 23 -13.92 -1.75 -6.02
C SER A 23 -14.72 -3.03 -6.28
N ARG A 24 -14.16 -4.00 -7.01
CA ARG A 24 -14.88 -5.25 -7.35
C ARG A 24 -15.02 -6.22 -6.18
N LEU A 25 -14.06 -6.23 -5.27
CA LEU A 25 -14.00 -7.17 -4.15
C LEU A 25 -14.46 -6.54 -2.82
N GLY A 26 -14.78 -5.24 -2.82
CA GLY A 26 -15.10 -4.50 -1.59
C GLY A 26 -13.91 -4.37 -0.64
N LEU A 27 -12.67 -4.40 -1.17
CA LEU A 27 -11.45 -4.36 -0.37
C LEU A 27 -10.87 -2.94 -0.28
N SER A 28 -10.34 -2.61 0.90
CA SER A 28 -9.56 -1.38 1.10
C SER A 28 -8.25 -1.41 0.31
N VAL A 29 -7.91 -0.29 -0.34
CA VAL A 29 -6.67 -0.16 -1.12
C VAL A 29 -5.64 0.64 -0.34
N VAL A 30 -4.49 0.01 -0.07
CA VAL A 30 -3.34 0.64 0.58
C VAL A 30 -2.21 0.83 -0.43
N HIS A 31 -1.69 2.06 -0.50
CA HIS A 31 -0.56 2.43 -1.35
C HIS A 31 0.69 2.59 -0.49
N LEU A 32 1.65 1.66 -0.60
CA LEU A 32 2.83 1.58 0.27
C LEU A 32 3.78 2.77 0.12
N ASP A 33 3.86 3.36 -1.06
CA ASP A 33 4.64 4.56 -1.35
C ASP A 33 4.18 5.75 -0.48
N LYS A 34 2.88 5.88 -0.22
CA LYS A 34 2.33 6.90 0.69
C LYS A 34 2.67 6.67 2.16
N LEU A 35 2.94 5.43 2.55
CA LEU A 35 3.31 5.07 3.93
C LEU A 35 4.83 5.16 4.15
N PHE A 36 5.59 4.95 3.08
CA PHE A 36 7.04 4.98 3.11
C PHE A 36 7.53 6.42 3.27
N TRP A 37 7.24 7.31 2.32
CA TRP A 37 7.86 8.63 2.30
C TRP A 37 7.35 9.57 3.40
N GLN A 38 8.28 10.15 4.16
CA GLN A 38 8.01 11.27 5.05
C GLN A 38 7.99 12.61 4.27
N PRO A 39 7.47 13.71 4.86
CA PRO A 39 7.60 15.03 4.28
C PRO A 39 9.05 15.35 3.88
N GLY A 40 9.23 15.92 2.68
CA GLY A 40 10.57 16.18 2.14
C GLY A 40 11.23 14.96 1.49
N TRP A 41 10.48 13.88 1.20
CA TRP A 41 10.99 12.65 0.57
C TRP A 41 12.07 11.95 1.41
N VAL A 42 11.92 12.03 2.74
CA VAL A 42 12.83 11.38 3.67
C VAL A 42 12.41 9.93 3.88
N GLU A 43 13.37 9.02 3.79
CA GLU A 43 13.19 7.60 4.08
C GLU A 43 13.04 7.40 5.59
N PRO A 44 11.98 6.72 6.07
CA PRO A 44 11.78 6.43 7.47
C PRO A 44 12.71 5.32 7.94
N ASP A 45 12.85 5.15 9.25
CA ASP A 45 13.41 3.91 9.76
C ASP A 45 12.50 2.71 9.41
N ALA A 46 13.12 1.54 9.28
CA ALA A 46 12.43 0.35 8.81
C ALA A 46 11.33 -0.12 9.77
N GLU A 47 11.44 0.18 11.07
CA GLU A 47 10.44 -0.20 12.07
C GLU A 47 9.19 0.67 11.97
N GLN A 48 9.38 1.98 11.85
CA GLN A 48 8.31 2.94 11.62
C GLN A 48 7.54 2.64 10.33
N PHE A 49 8.24 2.29 9.24
CA PHE A 49 7.55 1.86 8.02
C PHE A 49 6.70 0.60 8.26
N ARG A 50 7.26 -0.41 8.93
CA ARG A 50 6.52 -1.63 9.28
C ARG A 50 5.30 -1.34 10.15
N ASP A 51 5.40 -0.42 11.10
CA ASP A 51 4.27 -0.02 11.95
C ASP A 51 3.17 0.67 11.18
N ARG A 52 3.52 1.59 10.28
CA ARG A 52 2.55 2.23 9.37
C ARG A 52 1.83 1.19 8.51
N VAL A 53 2.56 0.22 7.96
CA VAL A 53 1.97 -0.87 7.17
C VAL A 53 1.05 -1.72 8.04
N ARG A 54 1.48 -2.14 9.25
CA ARG A 54 0.65 -2.91 10.19
C ARG A 54 -0.66 -2.18 10.50
N ALA A 55 -0.59 -0.90 10.82
CA ALA A 55 -1.78 -0.09 11.09
C ALA A 55 -2.70 0.02 9.87
N ALA A 56 -2.15 0.22 8.67
CA ALA A 56 -2.94 0.35 7.44
C ALA A 56 -3.64 -0.95 7.01
N VAL A 57 -3.13 -2.13 7.40
CA VAL A 57 -3.67 -3.45 7.03
C VAL A 57 -4.35 -4.17 8.18
N ALA A 58 -4.65 -3.44 9.27
CA ALA A 58 -5.29 -3.97 10.47
C ALA A 58 -6.81 -4.13 10.34
N GLY A 59 -7.45 -3.50 9.33
CA GLY A 59 -8.87 -3.71 9.03
C GLY A 59 -9.13 -5.06 8.37
N ASP A 60 -10.30 -5.63 8.63
CA ASP A 60 -10.75 -6.93 8.08
C ASP A 60 -11.07 -6.88 6.58
#